data_AF-A0A7C6DNM8-F1
#
_entry.id   AF-A0A7C6DNM8-F1
#
_cell.length_a   1.000
_cell.length_b   1.000
_cell.length_c   1.000
_cell.angle_alpha   90.00
_cell.angle_beta   90.00
_cell.angle_gamma   90.00
#
_symmetry.space_group_name_H-M   'P 1'
#
loop_
_entity.id
_entity.type
_entity.pdbx_description
1 polymer ?
#
loop_
_entity_poly.entity_id
_entity_poly.type
_entity_poly.pdbx_seq_one_letter_code
_entity_poly.pdbx_strand_id
1 'polypeptide(L)'
;EAVANMTGKDANGAALKGHRHTEFLVWCEDDQPTRLLVWRGSRAFDADEQEAILLAAARDVSWAAAGSDSDEWKVRLVPLDRAVPPPPGFDGQSSRAWESVTPYVPPRHHLRGGKERDGESMAEQIRREVQGREIAQDVEVELVGTPQWVSVHVPRREANQRTFIGDRRGHMVRLRFTTPVVGPIRLGHSSSFGLGLFRPVEEPDQP
;
A
#
# COMPACT_ATOMS: atom_id res chain seq x y z
N GLU A 1 21.70 0.43 14.89
CA GLU A 1 20.70 1.47 14.56
C GLU A 1 20.52 1.70 13.06
N ALA A 2 21.59 1.69 12.25
CA ALA A 2 21.59 2.10 10.83
C ALA A 2 20.47 1.54 9.93
N VAL A 3 19.98 0.30 10.15
CA VAL A 3 18.99 -0.35 9.27
C VAL A 3 17.61 -0.52 9.95
N ALA A 4 17.45 0.02 11.16
CA ALA A 4 16.24 -0.19 11.95
C ALA A 4 15.00 0.41 11.29
N ASN A 5 15.16 1.62 10.71
CA ASN A 5 14.11 2.29 9.97
C ASN A 5 13.84 1.65 8.60
N MET A 6 14.77 0.88 8.04
CA MET A 6 14.50 0.11 6.81
C MET A 6 13.70 -1.16 7.08
N THR A 7 14.03 -1.86 8.17
CA THR A 7 13.41 -3.16 8.50
C THR A 7 12.20 -3.03 9.40
N GLY A 8 11.93 -1.84 9.93
CA GLY A 8 10.90 -1.61 10.94
C GLY A 8 11.17 -2.31 12.26
N LYS A 9 12.43 -2.68 12.54
CA LYS A 9 12.84 -3.40 13.75
C LYS A 9 14.06 -2.74 14.40
N ASP A 10 14.10 -2.67 15.72
CA ASP A 10 15.27 -2.20 16.45
C ASP A 10 16.41 -3.25 16.45
N ALA A 11 17.53 -2.92 17.10
CA ALA A 11 18.69 -3.81 17.21
C ALA A 11 18.39 -5.14 17.94
N ASN A 12 17.30 -5.19 18.71
CA ASN A 12 16.84 -6.38 19.43
C ASN A 12 15.77 -7.15 18.62
N GLY A 13 15.44 -6.70 17.40
CA GLY A 13 14.43 -7.29 16.53
C GLY A 13 12.99 -6.92 16.88
N ALA A 14 12.76 -6.00 17.83
CA ALA A 14 11.44 -5.54 18.22
C ALA A 14 10.88 -4.55 17.19
N ALA A 15 9.59 -4.64 16.88
CA ALA A 15 8.94 -3.77 15.89
C ALA A 15 8.94 -2.30 16.34
N LEU A 16 9.37 -1.40 15.45
CA LEU A 16 9.30 0.04 15.68
C LEU A 16 7.85 0.53 15.67
N LYS A 17 7.51 1.45 16.56
CA LYS A 17 6.19 2.09 16.62
C LYS A 17 6.11 3.29 15.67
N GLY A 18 4.90 3.60 15.19
CA GLY A 18 4.59 4.86 14.51
C GLY A 18 4.85 4.89 12.99
N HIS A 19 4.84 3.74 12.30
CA HIS A 19 4.92 3.65 10.82
C HIS A 19 6.08 4.46 10.19
N ARG A 20 7.21 4.59 10.89
CA ARG A 20 8.37 5.39 10.45
C ARG A 20 9.31 4.63 9.52
N HIS A 21 8.90 3.46 9.06
CA HIS A 21 9.75 2.52 8.33
C HIS A 21 9.57 2.59 6.83
N THR A 22 10.54 2.07 6.11
CA THR A 22 10.51 1.92 4.65
C THR A 22 9.32 1.06 4.21
N GLU A 23 8.68 1.50 3.14
CA GLU A 23 7.54 0.84 2.54
C GLU A 23 7.87 0.44 1.12
N PHE A 24 7.31 -0.69 0.69
CA PHE A 24 7.53 -1.26 -0.63
C PHE A 24 6.18 -1.26 -1.33
N LEU A 25 6.01 -0.29 -2.24
CA LEU A 25 4.73 -0.03 -2.89
C LEU A 25 4.81 -0.45 -4.34
N VAL A 26 3.80 -1.16 -4.82
CA VAL A 26 3.69 -1.53 -6.23
C VAL A 26 2.85 -0.47 -6.92
N TRP A 27 3.39 0.12 -7.98
CA TRP A 27 2.66 1.00 -8.88
C TRP A 27 2.15 0.21 -10.07
N CYS A 28 0.86 0.41 -10.39
CA CYS A 28 0.22 -0.22 -11.52
C CYS A 28 -0.23 0.81 -12.56
N GLU A 29 -0.06 0.45 -13.82
CA GLU A 29 -0.63 1.14 -14.98
C GLU A 29 -1.49 0.11 -15.73
N ASP A 30 -2.76 0.43 -15.99
CA ASP A 30 -3.72 -0.48 -16.63
C ASP A 30 -3.77 -1.88 -15.99
N ASP A 31 -3.88 -1.91 -14.65
CA ASP A 31 -3.85 -3.11 -13.81
C ASP A 31 -2.57 -3.96 -13.89
N GLN A 32 -1.52 -3.47 -14.57
CA GLN A 32 -0.22 -4.13 -14.65
C GLN A 32 0.80 -3.47 -13.73
N PRO A 33 1.49 -4.23 -12.88
CA PRO A 33 2.59 -3.70 -12.07
C PRO A 33 3.76 -3.25 -12.95
N THR A 34 4.10 -1.96 -12.92
CA THR A 34 5.18 -1.38 -13.72
C THR A 34 6.36 -0.89 -12.89
N ARG A 35 6.14 -0.52 -11.62
CA ARG A 35 7.22 -0.02 -10.74
C ARG A 35 7.11 -0.56 -9.33
N LEU A 36 8.27 -0.83 -8.72
CA LEU A 36 8.41 -1.01 -7.28
C LEU A 36 8.98 0.28 -6.69
N LEU A 37 8.22 0.91 -5.80
CA LEU A 37 8.60 2.12 -5.10
C LEU A 37 9.11 1.77 -3.72
N VAL A 38 10.29 2.28 -3.37
CA VAL A 38 10.83 2.23 -2.01
C VAL A 38 10.63 3.60 -1.39
N TRP A 39 9.68 3.71 -0.48
CA TRP A 39 9.22 5.01 0.02
C TRP A 39 9.35 5.13 1.54
N ARG A 40 9.63 6.36 2.01
CA ARG A 40 9.60 6.69 3.43
C ARG A 40 9.27 8.17 3.62
N GLY A 41 8.13 8.45 4.25
CA GLY A 41 7.68 9.82 4.53
C GLY A 41 8.39 10.51 5.70
N SER A 42 9.08 9.76 6.58
CA SER A 42 9.65 10.32 7.82
C SER A 42 10.98 11.05 7.63
N ARG A 43 11.85 10.55 6.74
CA ARG A 43 13.14 11.14 6.37
C ARG A 43 13.66 10.56 5.06
N ALA A 44 14.52 11.31 4.38
CA ALA A 44 15.27 10.82 3.22
C ALA A 44 16.14 9.61 3.56
N PHE A 45 16.37 8.75 2.56
CA PHE A 45 17.35 7.66 2.65
C PHE A 45 18.77 8.21 2.69
N ASP A 46 19.56 7.75 3.65
CA ASP A 46 21.00 8.04 3.67
C ASP A 46 21.75 7.19 2.64
N ALA A 47 23.06 7.42 2.49
CA ALA A 47 23.88 6.79 1.46
C ALA A 47 23.92 5.26 1.60
N ASP A 48 24.07 4.75 2.83
CA ASP A 48 24.13 3.32 3.12
C ASP A 48 22.79 2.65 2.81
N GLU A 49 21.67 3.29 3.17
CA GLU A 49 20.33 2.80 2.85
C GLU A 49 20.07 2.78 1.33
N GLN A 50 20.52 3.80 0.60
CA GLN A 50 20.41 3.85 -0.87
C GLN A 50 21.24 2.74 -1.53
N GLU A 51 22.48 2.53 -1.08
CA GLU A 51 23.32 1.44 -1.57
C GLU A 51 22.68 0.07 -1.32
N ALA A 52 22.14 -0.16 -0.11
CA ALA A 52 21.44 -1.39 0.22
C ALA A 52 20.22 -1.65 -0.69
N ILE A 53 19.46 -0.61 -1.02
CA ILE A 53 18.32 -0.70 -1.96
C ILE A 53 18.80 -1.09 -3.35
N LEU A 54 19.87 -0.46 -3.85
CA LEU A 54 20.43 -0.77 -5.17
C LEU A 54 20.99 -2.19 -5.25
N LEU A 55 21.71 -2.63 -4.21
CA LEU A 55 22.21 -4.00 -4.10
C LEU A 55 21.07 -5.02 -4.05
N ALA A 56 19.96 -4.71 -3.37
CA ALA A 56 18.78 -5.55 -3.36
C ALA A 56 18.11 -5.62 -4.75
N ALA A 57 18.01 -4.50 -5.45
CA ALA A 57 17.44 -4.42 -6.79
C ALA A 57 18.24 -5.18 -7.85
N ALA A 58 19.57 -5.32 -7.67
CA ALA A 58 20.43 -6.08 -8.56
C ALA A 58 20.22 -7.61 -8.47
N ARG A 59 19.50 -8.10 -7.47
CA ARG A 59 19.18 -9.52 -7.32
C ARG A 59 17.94 -9.87 -8.14
N ASP A 60 17.97 -11.06 -8.73
CA ASP A 60 16.79 -11.61 -9.37
C ASP A 60 15.72 -11.93 -8.31
N VAL A 61 14.51 -11.45 -8.54
CA VAL A 61 13.35 -11.65 -7.66
C VAL A 61 12.40 -12.61 -8.35
N SER A 62 11.90 -13.59 -7.61
CA SER A 62 10.84 -14.47 -8.13
C SER A 62 9.56 -13.67 -8.38
N TRP A 63 8.99 -13.82 -9.57
CA TRP A 63 7.67 -13.29 -9.90
C TRP A 63 6.54 -14.15 -9.30
N ALA A 64 6.78 -15.45 -9.20
CA ALA A 64 5.81 -16.39 -8.68
C ALA A 64 5.75 -16.33 -7.14
N ALA A 65 4.59 -16.67 -6.59
CA ALA A 65 4.47 -16.86 -5.15
C ALA A 65 5.43 -17.98 -4.68
N ALA A 66 5.85 -17.92 -3.42
CA ALA A 66 6.71 -18.97 -2.85
C ALA A 66 6.07 -20.36 -3.00
N GLY A 67 6.72 -21.25 -3.74
CA GLY A 67 6.19 -22.54 -4.17
C GLY A 67 7.15 -23.27 -5.13
N SER A 68 6.73 -24.42 -5.67
CA SER A 68 7.51 -25.19 -6.65
C SER A 68 7.90 -24.37 -7.88
N ASP A 69 7.06 -23.40 -8.23
CA ASP A 69 7.17 -22.62 -9.46
C ASP A 69 7.87 -21.28 -9.21
N SER A 70 8.38 -21.05 -7.98
CA SER A 70 9.05 -19.80 -7.59
C SER A 70 10.35 -19.54 -8.38
N ASP A 71 10.96 -20.55 -8.99
CA ASP A 71 12.13 -20.35 -9.86
C ASP A 71 11.79 -20.20 -11.35
N GLU A 72 10.53 -20.35 -11.75
CA GLU A 72 10.14 -20.38 -13.16
C GLU A 72 10.25 -19.01 -13.84
N TRP A 73 9.87 -17.95 -13.14
CA TRP A 73 9.89 -16.58 -13.65
C TRP A 73 10.64 -15.68 -12.68
N LYS A 74 11.77 -15.13 -13.14
CA LYS A 74 12.59 -14.17 -12.39
C LYS A 74 12.49 -12.81 -13.06
N VAL A 75 12.24 -11.79 -12.25
CA VAL A 75 12.32 -10.39 -12.66
C VAL A 75 13.56 -9.75 -12.08
N ARG A 76 14.16 -8.86 -12.87
CA ARG A 76 15.21 -7.97 -12.39
C ARG A 76 14.64 -6.56 -12.30
N LEU A 77 14.87 -5.92 -11.16
CA LEU A 77 14.49 -4.53 -10.98
C LEU A 77 15.52 -3.64 -11.66
N VAL A 78 15.07 -2.67 -12.45
CA VAL A 78 15.92 -1.67 -13.06
C VAL A 78 15.76 -0.37 -12.27
N PRO A 79 16.82 0.11 -11.58
CA PRO A 79 16.77 1.40 -10.90
C PRO A 79 16.47 2.52 -11.90
N LEU A 80 15.46 3.32 -11.58
CA LEU A 80 15.10 4.50 -12.38
C LEU A 80 15.90 5.70 -11.87
N ASP A 81 16.45 6.48 -12.79
CA ASP A 81 17.14 7.72 -12.44
C ASP A 81 16.15 8.88 -12.23
N ARG A 82 16.70 10.07 -11.89
CA ARG A 82 15.90 11.27 -11.61
C ARG A 82 15.23 11.88 -12.86
N ALA A 83 15.59 11.45 -14.06
CA ALA A 83 14.94 11.91 -15.29
C ALA A 83 13.56 11.25 -15.46
N VAL A 84 13.33 10.09 -14.83
CA VAL A 84 12.02 9.46 -14.79
C VAL A 84 11.18 10.12 -13.69
N PRO A 85 10.04 10.75 -14.03
CA PRO A 85 9.21 11.39 -13.03
C PRO A 85 8.64 10.35 -12.04
N PRO A 86 8.46 10.73 -10.76
CA PRO A 86 7.77 9.88 -9.81
C PRO A 86 6.32 9.68 -10.25
N PRO A 87 5.67 8.57 -9.84
CA PRO A 87 4.26 8.38 -10.14
C PRO A 87 3.37 9.46 -9.52
N PRO A 88 2.19 9.75 -10.11
CA PRO A 88 1.21 10.68 -9.54
C PRO A 88 0.92 10.42 -8.06
N GLY A 89 0.96 11.48 -7.25
CA GLY A 89 0.78 11.40 -5.80
C GLY A 89 2.06 11.22 -5.00
N PHE A 90 3.21 11.05 -5.67
CA PHE A 90 4.55 11.03 -5.03
C PHE A 90 5.39 12.28 -5.33
N ASP A 91 4.84 13.22 -6.09
CA ASP A 91 5.47 14.48 -6.52
C ASP A 91 5.07 15.69 -5.67
N GLY A 92 4.27 15.49 -4.62
CA GLY A 92 3.78 16.55 -3.74
C GLY A 92 2.54 17.27 -4.26
N GLN A 93 1.95 16.81 -5.38
CA GLN A 93 0.67 17.35 -5.85
C GLN A 93 -0.45 17.06 -4.84
N SER A 94 -1.35 18.04 -4.67
CA SER A 94 -2.56 17.90 -3.88
C SER A 94 -3.78 17.69 -4.78
N SER A 95 -4.69 16.78 -4.41
CA SER A 95 -5.96 16.58 -5.11
C SER A 95 -7.10 16.36 -4.12
N ARG A 96 -8.33 16.66 -4.56
CA ARG A 96 -9.57 16.30 -3.85
C ARG A 96 -10.09 14.93 -4.22
N ALA A 97 -9.76 14.43 -5.41
CA ALA A 97 -10.23 13.15 -5.91
C ALA A 97 -9.05 12.18 -6.09
N TRP A 98 -9.24 10.97 -5.58
CA TRP A 98 -8.23 9.92 -5.60
C TRP A 98 -8.88 8.58 -5.93
N GLU A 99 -8.18 7.75 -6.69
CA GLU A 99 -8.61 6.38 -6.97
C GLU A 99 -7.50 5.38 -6.65
N SER A 100 -7.88 4.21 -6.16
CA SER A 100 -6.93 3.15 -5.87
C SER A 100 -6.29 2.63 -7.16
N VAL A 101 -4.97 2.54 -7.21
CA VAL A 101 -4.22 1.83 -8.27
C VAL A 101 -3.94 0.37 -7.90
N THR A 102 -4.03 0.03 -6.62
CA THR A 102 -3.98 -1.36 -6.14
C THR A 102 -5.15 -1.65 -5.21
N PRO A 103 -5.65 -2.89 -5.15
CA PRO A 103 -6.88 -3.18 -4.40
C PRO A 103 -6.74 -2.89 -2.90
N TYR A 104 -7.70 -2.18 -2.33
CA TYR A 104 -7.86 -1.99 -0.89
C TYR A 104 -8.38 -3.27 -0.24
N VAL A 105 -7.75 -3.71 0.83
CA VAL A 105 -8.21 -4.85 1.63
C VAL A 105 -8.64 -4.35 3.01
N PRO A 106 -9.87 -4.62 3.47
CA PRO A 106 -10.32 -4.19 4.79
C PRO A 106 -9.39 -4.71 5.90
N PRO A 107 -8.85 -3.85 6.78
CA PRO A 107 -7.98 -4.28 7.88
C PRO A 107 -8.73 -5.07 8.95
N ARG A 108 -10.07 -4.98 9.01
CA ARG A 108 -10.92 -5.70 9.94
C ARG A 108 -12.09 -6.37 9.24
N HIS A 109 -12.62 -7.42 9.87
CA HIS A 109 -13.82 -8.11 9.40
C HIS A 109 -15.02 -7.15 9.35
N HIS A 110 -15.46 -6.83 8.13
CA HIS A 110 -16.60 -5.97 7.87
C HIS A 110 -17.94 -6.73 7.81
N LEU A 111 -17.91 -8.06 7.61
CA LEU A 111 -19.11 -8.91 7.54
C LEU A 111 -19.28 -9.79 8.79
N ARG A 112 -20.54 -10.00 9.18
CA ARG A 112 -20.96 -11.01 10.15
C ARG A 112 -22.19 -11.74 9.61
N GLY A 113 -22.05 -13.04 9.32
CA GLY A 113 -23.14 -13.84 8.72
C GLY A 113 -23.57 -13.34 7.33
N GLY A 114 -22.63 -12.81 6.55
CA GLY A 114 -22.89 -12.29 5.19
C GLY A 114 -23.53 -10.89 5.16
N LYS A 115 -23.79 -10.29 6.32
CA LYS A 115 -24.28 -8.90 6.42
C LYS A 115 -23.17 -8.00 6.91
N GLU A 116 -23.19 -6.75 6.47
CA GLU A 116 -22.29 -5.72 6.99
C GLU A 116 -22.52 -5.53 8.49
N ARG A 117 -21.43 -5.40 9.23
CA ARG A 117 -21.42 -5.23 10.67
C ARG A 117 -21.45 -3.73 10.99
N ASP A 118 -22.35 -3.34 11.89
CA ASP A 118 -22.48 -1.96 12.37
C ASP A 118 -21.12 -1.37 12.79
N GLY A 119 -20.77 -0.21 12.25
CA GLY A 119 -19.52 0.51 12.57
C GLY A 119 -18.25 -0.04 11.92
N GLU A 120 -18.37 -1.13 11.14
CA GLU A 120 -17.26 -1.83 10.49
C GLU A 120 -17.43 -1.90 8.97
N SER A 121 -18.33 -1.11 8.37
CA SER A 121 -18.40 -0.98 6.92
C SER A 121 -17.05 -0.55 6.35
N MET A 122 -16.80 -0.90 5.09
CA MET A 122 -15.54 -0.50 4.44
C MET A 122 -15.33 1.01 4.45
N ALA A 123 -16.41 1.77 4.22
CA ALA A 123 -16.36 3.24 4.27
C ALA A 123 -16.03 3.76 5.67
N GLU A 124 -16.57 3.17 6.74
CA GLU A 124 -16.23 3.54 8.12
C GLU A 124 -14.78 3.19 8.47
N GLN A 125 -14.28 2.03 8.02
CA GLN A 125 -12.88 1.65 8.23
C GLN A 125 -11.93 2.61 7.50
N ILE A 126 -12.23 2.98 6.25
CA ILE A 126 -11.48 3.96 5.47
C ILE A 126 -11.47 5.33 6.15
N ARG A 127 -12.65 5.85 6.55
CA ARG A 127 -12.73 7.14 7.27
C ARG A 127 -11.89 7.14 8.54
N ARG A 128 -11.94 6.05 9.31
CA ARG A 128 -11.15 5.89 10.53
C ARG A 128 -9.64 5.89 10.26
N GLU A 129 -9.19 5.24 9.19
CA GLU A 129 -7.78 5.28 8.78
C GLU A 129 -7.36 6.67 8.29
N VAL A 130 -8.19 7.34 7.47
CA VAL A 130 -7.92 8.70 7.00
C VAL A 130 -7.76 9.69 8.16
N GLN A 131 -8.65 9.62 9.15
CA GLN A 131 -8.56 10.42 10.37
C GLN A 131 -7.35 10.03 11.23
N GLY A 132 -7.14 8.72 11.45
CA GLY A 132 -6.05 8.22 12.29
C GLY A 132 -4.66 8.43 11.71
N ARG A 133 -4.55 8.62 10.39
CA ARG A 133 -3.33 9.01 9.67
C ARG A 133 -3.22 10.53 9.46
N GLU A 134 -4.18 11.31 9.98
CA GLU A 134 -4.22 12.78 9.89
C GLU A 134 -4.23 13.29 8.44
N ILE A 135 -4.80 12.53 7.51
CA ILE A 135 -4.90 12.90 6.09
C ILE A 135 -5.99 13.96 5.89
N ALA A 136 -7.16 13.73 6.48
CA ALA A 136 -8.31 14.64 6.45
C ALA A 136 -9.26 14.34 7.61
N GLN A 137 -10.19 15.27 7.89
CA GLN A 137 -11.23 15.08 8.90
C GLN A 137 -12.36 14.15 8.43
N ASP A 138 -12.67 14.17 7.14
CA ASP A 138 -13.68 13.29 6.54
C ASP A 138 -13.32 12.97 5.08
N VAL A 139 -13.94 11.90 4.57
CA VAL A 139 -13.78 11.42 3.19
C VAL A 139 -15.05 10.72 2.73
N GLU A 140 -15.46 11.02 1.50
CA GLU A 140 -16.48 10.25 0.81
C GLU A 140 -15.82 9.06 0.12
N VAL A 141 -16.47 7.91 0.20
CA VAL A 141 -15.92 6.62 -0.25
C VAL A 141 -16.89 5.97 -1.21
N GLU A 142 -16.41 5.64 -2.40
CA GLU A 142 -17.13 4.89 -3.42
C GLU A 142 -16.37 3.60 -3.73
N LEU A 143 -17.06 2.46 -3.68
CA LEU A 143 -16.51 1.18 -4.10
C LEU A 143 -16.75 1.01 -5.60
N VAL A 144 -15.71 0.64 -6.35
CA VAL A 144 -15.75 0.52 -7.80
C VAL A 144 -15.56 -0.93 -8.21
N GLY A 145 -16.41 -1.39 -9.14
CA GLY A 145 -16.31 -2.72 -9.72
C GLY A 145 -16.64 -3.86 -8.73
N THR A 146 -16.17 -5.06 -9.08
CA THR A 146 -16.36 -6.26 -8.25
C THR A 146 -15.09 -6.57 -7.45
N PRO A 147 -15.22 -7.08 -6.21
CA PRO A 147 -14.06 -7.48 -5.43
C PRO A 147 -13.33 -8.66 -6.07
N GLN A 148 -12.01 -8.67 -5.94
CA GLN A 148 -11.13 -9.72 -6.47
C GLN A 148 -10.28 -10.35 -5.36
N TRP A 149 -9.94 -11.62 -5.51
CA TRP A 149 -9.02 -12.28 -4.58
C TRP A 149 -7.60 -11.73 -4.74
N VAL A 150 -6.99 -11.32 -3.63
CA VAL A 150 -5.61 -10.80 -3.63
C VAL A 150 -4.72 -11.54 -2.64
N SER A 151 -3.43 -11.58 -2.97
CA SER A 151 -2.40 -12.03 -2.05
C SER A 151 -2.10 -10.93 -1.05
N VAL A 152 -2.20 -11.25 0.25
CA VAL A 152 -1.91 -10.31 1.34
C VAL A 152 -0.66 -10.72 2.10
N HIS A 153 0.05 -9.75 2.65
CA HIS A 153 1.16 -10.04 3.55
C HIS A 153 0.63 -10.67 4.84
N VAL A 154 1.17 -11.85 5.19
CA VAL A 154 0.89 -12.54 6.45
C VAL A 154 2.23 -12.84 7.14
N PRO A 155 2.47 -12.31 8.35
CA PRO A 155 3.68 -12.63 9.10
C PRO A 155 3.82 -14.14 9.32
N ARG A 156 5.04 -14.68 9.21
CA ARG A 156 5.29 -16.14 9.36
C ARG A 156 4.73 -16.75 10.65
N ARG A 157 4.75 -15.99 11.75
CA ARG A 157 4.19 -16.41 13.06
C ARG A 157 2.67 -16.57 13.05
N GLU A 158 2.00 -15.89 12.14
CA GLU A 158 0.54 -15.88 11.95
C GLU A 158 0.10 -16.80 10.80
N ALA A 159 1.03 -17.22 9.93
CA ALA A 159 0.74 -18.08 8.77
C ALA A 159 0.06 -19.41 9.13
N ASN A 160 0.38 -19.98 10.31
CA ASN A 160 -0.21 -21.24 10.79
C ASN A 160 -1.45 -21.02 11.69
N GLN A 161 -1.78 -19.77 12.02
CA GLN A 161 -2.98 -19.47 12.79
C GLN A 161 -4.17 -19.41 11.81
N ARG A 162 -4.97 -20.48 11.78
CA ARG A 162 -6.22 -20.61 11.00
C ARG A 162 -7.22 -19.46 11.18
N THR A 163 -6.99 -18.60 12.18
CA THR A 163 -7.83 -17.47 12.58
C THR A 163 -7.65 -16.21 11.73
N PHE A 164 -6.57 -16.05 10.95
CA PHE A 164 -6.26 -14.75 10.31
C PHE A 164 -6.23 -14.76 8.79
N ILE A 165 -7.16 -15.48 8.17
CA ILE A 165 -7.52 -15.20 6.77
C ILE A 165 -8.90 -14.57 6.83
N GLY A 166 -8.91 -13.26 7.08
CA GLY A 166 -10.08 -12.45 6.80
C GLY A 166 -10.47 -12.55 5.32
N ASP A 167 -11.47 -11.75 4.94
CA ASP A 167 -11.85 -11.63 3.55
C ASP A 167 -10.68 -11.02 2.75
N ARG A 168 -9.93 -11.84 2.00
CA ARG A 168 -8.83 -11.39 1.11
C ARG A 168 -9.38 -10.84 -0.21
N ARG A 169 -10.60 -10.34 -0.19
CA ARG A 169 -11.19 -9.59 -1.29
C ARG A 169 -10.61 -8.18 -1.27
N GLY A 170 -9.86 -7.88 -2.32
CA GLY A 170 -9.43 -6.54 -2.65
C GLY A 170 -10.56 -5.80 -3.38
N HIS A 171 -10.75 -4.54 -3.03
CA HIS A 171 -11.75 -3.64 -3.58
C HIS A 171 -11.07 -2.45 -4.24
N MET A 172 -11.54 -2.04 -5.42
CA MET A 172 -11.14 -0.75 -5.99
C MET A 172 -12.00 0.34 -5.36
N VAL A 173 -11.39 1.48 -5.03
CA VAL A 173 -12.00 2.53 -4.23
C VAL A 173 -11.69 3.89 -4.82
N ARG A 174 -12.71 4.76 -4.86
CA ARG A 174 -12.55 6.20 -5.08
C ARG A 174 -12.81 6.95 -3.79
N LEU A 175 -11.99 7.97 -3.56
CA LEU A 175 -12.05 8.85 -2.42
C LEU A 175 -12.28 10.28 -2.89
N ARG A 176 -13.16 10.99 -2.19
CA ARG A 176 -13.36 12.43 -2.40
C ARG A 176 -13.23 13.18 -1.08
N PHE A 177 -12.37 14.19 -1.08
CA PHE A 177 -12.07 15.06 0.05
C PHE A 177 -12.65 16.46 -0.18
N THR A 178 -13.09 17.12 0.89
CA THR A 178 -13.59 18.50 0.83
C THR A 178 -12.47 19.52 0.58
N THR A 179 -11.28 19.25 1.08
CA THR A 179 -10.06 20.04 0.86
C THR A 179 -9.02 19.19 0.11
N PRO A 180 -8.22 19.78 -0.79
CA PRO A 180 -7.13 19.04 -1.43
C PRO A 180 -6.17 18.45 -0.40
N VAL A 181 -5.82 17.18 -0.55
CA VAL A 181 -4.86 16.46 0.30
C VAL A 181 -3.63 16.08 -0.53
N VAL A 182 -2.46 16.02 0.11
CA VAL A 182 -1.19 15.64 -0.53
C VAL A 182 -0.94 14.14 -0.32
N GLY A 183 -0.47 13.47 -1.37
CA GLY A 183 -0.13 12.05 -1.32
C GLY A 183 1.26 11.76 -0.71
N PRO A 184 1.68 10.48 -0.73
CA PRO A 184 0.94 9.33 -1.23
C PRO A 184 -0.14 8.88 -0.24
N ILE A 185 -1.33 8.50 -0.76
CA ILE A 185 -2.40 7.93 0.04
C ILE A 185 -2.35 6.41 -0.07
N ARG A 186 -2.33 5.75 1.09
CA ARG A 186 -2.37 4.29 1.18
C ARG A 186 -3.17 3.85 2.41
N LEU A 187 -4.10 2.92 2.21
CA LEU A 187 -5.06 2.52 3.23
C LEU A 187 -5.24 1.00 3.22
N GLY A 188 -5.67 0.46 4.36
CA GLY A 188 -6.04 -0.94 4.48
C GLY A 188 -4.90 -1.89 4.80
N HIS A 189 -5.26 -3.18 4.81
CA HIS A 189 -4.34 -4.27 5.11
C HIS A 189 -3.27 -4.41 4.03
N SER A 190 -2.04 -4.72 4.46
CA SER A 190 -0.86 -4.81 3.58
C SER A 190 -0.55 -3.54 2.79
N SER A 191 -1.02 -2.37 3.24
CA SER A 191 -0.76 -1.10 2.55
C SER A 191 0.71 -0.67 2.51
N SER A 192 1.51 -1.09 3.49
CA SER A 192 2.98 -0.92 3.46
C SER A 192 3.71 -1.87 2.49
N PHE A 193 2.98 -2.84 1.91
CA PHE A 193 3.48 -3.82 0.94
C PHE A 193 2.81 -3.67 -0.44
N GLY A 194 2.19 -2.51 -0.70
CA GLY A 194 1.71 -2.14 -2.04
C GLY A 194 0.23 -2.38 -2.32
N LEU A 195 -0.57 -2.88 -1.37
CA LEU A 195 -2.03 -2.87 -1.52
C LEU A 195 -2.66 -1.53 -1.11
N GLY A 196 -3.86 -1.25 -1.59
CA GLY A 196 -4.61 -0.04 -1.25
C GLY A 196 -3.84 1.27 -1.47
N LEU A 197 -3.02 1.34 -2.53
CA LEU A 197 -2.33 2.56 -2.96
C LEU A 197 -3.26 3.39 -3.84
N PHE A 198 -3.24 4.71 -3.71
CA PHE A 198 -4.10 5.63 -4.47
C PHE A 198 -3.30 6.62 -5.29
N ARG A 199 -3.84 6.99 -6.46
CA ARG A 199 -3.37 8.08 -7.32
C ARG A 199 -4.36 9.24 -7.35
N PRO A 200 -3.91 10.49 -7.51
CA PRO A 200 -4.81 11.60 -7.76
C PRO A 200 -5.47 11.43 -9.13
N VAL A 201 -6.72 11.83 -9.23
CA VAL A 201 -7.46 11.96 -10.50
C VAL A 201 -8.11 13.32 -10.58
N GLU A 202 -8.42 13.75 -11.80
CA GLU A 202 -9.24 14.93 -12.01
C GLU A 202 -10.66 14.65 -11.48
N GLU A 203 -11.25 15.65 -10.81
CA GLU A 203 -12.69 15.57 -10.52
C GLU A 203 -13.41 15.51 -11.87
N PRO A 204 -14.33 14.55 -12.08
CA PRO A 204 -15.16 14.61 -13.27
C PRO A 204 -15.89 15.96 -13.25
N ASP A 205 -15.77 16.73 -14.35
CA ASP A 205 -16.52 17.96 -14.54
C ASP A 205 -17.97 17.68 -14.15
N GLN A 206 -18.46 18.35 -13.10
CA GLN A 206 -19.89 18.35 -12.82
C GLN A 206 -20.56 19.03 -14.02
N PRO A 207 -21.46 18.33 -14.75
CA PRO A 207 -22.20 18.95 -15.84
C PRO A 207 -23.11 20.08 -15.34
#